data_AF-A0A926UYW9-F1
#
_entry.id   AF-A0A926UYW9-F1
#
_cell.length_a   1.000
_cell.length_b   1.000
_cell.length_c   1.000
_cell.angle_alpha   90.00
_cell.angle_beta   90.00
_cell.angle_gamma   90.00
#
_symmetry.space_group_name_H-M   'P 1'
#
loop_
_entity.id
_entity.type
_entity.pdbx_description
1 polymer ?
#
loop_
_entity_poly.entity_id
_entity_poly.type
_entity_poly.pdbx_seq_one_letter_code
_entity_poly.pdbx_strand_id
1 'polypeptide(L)'
;MKLKYRLTKLSQSLIFIETKRRINMRKPRPETDQACRSLLQKAVRRGNAELTKVVAEHLVKTGDKEWLKNRLSVIVFEECWVLGGNLKFTKDENITEALIKTARSVKIKDAAGLGSLGYALSQGDFSVLCNLPSDRDIKIISEAIKRPHDFWEWVIRECPDEKRLAIVSSAHKGFKRGGWPWDRAFMQAAAYLSVVENLPEVYRSESTSQLEEFPFWIAIDKHTSKGKEALREASKIFEIPYRQINWASFYCESAITNQSLTSYWWTREVDWRLGKVGLTLDTASKLWRLISPTISEMLQAESAKLASCFLPESRNIQDVAQLVLF
;
A
#
# COMPACT_ATOMS: atom_id res chain seq x y z
N MET A 1 44.59 -18.55 66.40
CA MET A 1 43.62 -17.72 67.15
C MET A 1 42.24 -17.92 66.52
N LYS A 2 41.25 -18.23 67.36
CA LYS A 2 39.86 -18.73 67.17
C LYS A 2 39.17 -18.50 65.80
N LEU A 3 38.60 -19.50 65.10
CA LEU A 3 37.41 -20.37 65.34
C LEU A 3 36.05 -19.72 65.00
N LYS A 4 35.22 -20.48 64.24
CA LYS A 4 33.73 -20.50 64.14
C LYS A 4 33.08 -19.63 63.04
N TYR A 5 32.07 -20.07 62.26
CA TYR A 5 31.16 -21.21 62.33
C TYR A 5 30.32 -21.34 61.02
N ARG A 6 30.05 -22.60 60.60
CA ARG A 6 28.81 -23.16 60.01
C ARG A 6 28.36 -22.71 58.59
N LEU A 7 28.26 -23.61 57.60
CA LEU A 7 27.24 -24.68 57.43
C LEU A 7 25.81 -24.08 57.45
N THR A 8 24.85 -24.34 56.57
CA THR A 8 24.58 -25.35 55.52
C THR A 8 23.18 -24.99 55.01
N LYS A 9 22.89 -25.24 53.72
CA LYS A 9 21.74 -26.06 53.25
C LYS A 9 21.52 -25.88 51.76
N LEU A 10 22.11 -26.82 51.02
CA LEU A 10 21.39 -27.53 49.98
C LEU A 10 20.12 -28.16 50.57
N SER A 11 19.04 -28.16 49.78
CA SER A 11 17.73 -28.76 50.03
C SER A 11 16.92 -28.02 51.11
N GLN A 12 15.70 -27.56 50.87
CA GLN A 12 14.58 -28.26 50.23
C GLN A 12 13.56 -27.24 49.71
N SER A 13 12.85 -27.62 48.62
CA SER A 13 11.48 -27.19 48.23
C SER A 13 11.29 -25.69 47.92
N LEU A 14 10.82 -25.24 46.75
CA LEU A 14 9.85 -25.77 45.80
C LEU A 14 10.31 -25.37 44.39
N ILE A 15 10.38 -26.25 43.41
CA ILE A 15 9.23 -26.66 42.57
C ILE A 15 8.37 -25.43 42.21
N PHE A 16 8.81 -24.67 41.21
CA PHE A 16 7.90 -23.98 40.30
C PHE A 16 8.44 -24.09 38.87
N ILE A 17 8.27 -25.29 38.33
CA ILE A 17 7.68 -25.55 37.02
C ILE A 17 7.92 -24.42 35.99
N GLU A 18 9.01 -24.56 35.25
CA GLU A 18 8.96 -24.89 33.82
C GLU A 18 7.65 -24.53 33.09
N THR A 19 7.48 -23.26 32.72
CA THR A 19 6.73 -22.91 31.50
C THR A 19 7.22 -21.60 30.90
N LYS A 20 8.54 -21.49 30.63
CA LYS A 20 8.98 -20.57 29.58
C LYS A 20 8.54 -21.17 28.25
N ARG A 21 7.30 -20.86 27.83
CA ARG A 21 6.93 -20.87 26.41
C ARG A 21 7.98 -20.02 25.69
N ARG A 22 9.01 -20.69 25.14
CA ARG A 22 9.75 -20.17 23.99
C ARG A 22 8.70 -20.02 22.90
N ILE A 23 8.08 -18.84 22.83
CA ILE A 23 7.55 -18.34 21.58
C ILE A 23 8.80 -18.27 20.70
N ASN A 24 8.98 -19.32 19.90
CA ASN A 24 9.88 -19.27 18.76
C ASN A 24 9.38 -18.10 17.92
N MET A 25 9.92 -16.90 18.17
CA MET A 25 9.79 -15.78 17.26
C MET A 25 10.53 -16.21 16.00
N ARG A 26 9.81 -16.94 15.14
CA ARG A 26 10.26 -17.24 13.79
C ARG A 26 10.63 -15.89 13.21
N LYS A 27 11.92 -15.74 12.84
CA LYS A 27 12.33 -14.60 12.03
C LYS A 27 11.34 -14.50 10.86
N PRO A 28 10.84 -13.30 10.54
CA PRO A 28 9.89 -13.11 9.45
C PRO A 28 10.44 -13.79 8.20
N ARG A 29 9.62 -14.59 7.52
CA ARG A 29 10.05 -15.24 6.28
C ARG A 29 9.90 -14.19 5.18
N PRO A 30 10.99 -13.81 4.47
CA PRO A 30 10.99 -12.69 3.54
C PRO A 30 9.86 -12.71 2.50
N GLU A 31 9.43 -13.91 2.08
CA GLU A 31 8.38 -14.09 1.06
C GLU A 31 6.95 -13.97 1.61
N THR A 32 6.67 -14.47 2.82
CA THR A 32 5.33 -14.40 3.42
C THR A 32 4.95 -12.98 3.81
N ASP A 33 5.93 -12.19 4.27
CA ASP A 33 5.69 -10.80 4.65
C ASP A 33 5.30 -9.95 3.43
N GLN A 34 5.90 -10.22 2.26
CA GLN A 34 5.63 -9.42 1.07
C GLN A 34 4.19 -9.56 0.57
N ALA A 35 3.62 -10.77 0.63
CA ALA A 35 2.20 -10.99 0.32
C ALA A 35 1.29 -10.29 1.32
N CYS A 36 1.58 -10.36 2.63
CA CYS A 36 0.80 -9.66 3.67
C CYS A 36 0.88 -8.13 3.53
N ARG A 37 2.06 -7.60 3.22
CA ARG A 37 2.29 -6.17 2.94
C ARG A 37 1.51 -5.67 1.73
N SER A 38 1.47 -6.49 0.67
CA SER A 38 0.68 -6.24 -0.54
C SER A 38 -0.81 -6.32 -0.25
N LEU A 39 -1.24 -7.34 0.50
CA LEU A 39 -2.63 -7.55 0.92
C LEU A 39 -3.15 -6.36 1.71
N LEU A 40 -2.38 -5.84 2.68
CA LEU A 40 -2.76 -4.67 3.46
C LEU A 40 -3.07 -3.46 2.57
N GLN A 41 -2.18 -3.14 1.63
CA GLN A 41 -2.34 -1.98 0.75
C GLN A 41 -3.59 -2.11 -0.11
N LYS A 42 -3.83 -3.32 -0.66
CA LYS A 42 -5.00 -3.60 -1.49
C LYS A 42 -6.30 -3.62 -0.67
N ALA A 43 -6.26 -4.12 0.56
CA ALA A 43 -7.40 -4.08 1.47
C ALA A 43 -7.80 -2.63 1.78
N VAL A 44 -6.83 -1.74 2.04
CA VAL A 44 -7.10 -0.31 2.22
C VAL A 44 -7.67 0.31 0.95
N ARG A 45 -7.04 0.04 -0.20
CA ARG A 45 -7.46 0.58 -1.50
C ARG A 45 -8.88 0.17 -1.87
N ARG A 46 -9.24 -1.09 -1.68
CA ARG A 46 -10.58 -1.66 -1.96
C ARG A 46 -11.58 -1.49 -0.82
N GLY A 47 -11.21 -0.76 0.23
CA GLY A 47 -12.10 -0.40 1.33
C GLY A 47 -12.50 -1.52 2.27
N ASN A 48 -11.77 -2.63 2.29
CA ASN A 48 -11.99 -3.71 3.24
C ASN A 48 -11.36 -3.37 4.60
N ALA A 49 -12.11 -2.64 5.43
CA ALA A 49 -11.65 -2.15 6.72
C ALA A 49 -11.37 -3.28 7.74
N GLU A 50 -12.13 -4.37 7.69
CA GLU A 50 -11.95 -5.52 8.57
C GLU A 50 -10.65 -6.26 8.22
N LEU A 51 -10.46 -6.59 6.94
CA LEU A 51 -9.23 -7.20 6.46
C LEU A 51 -8.01 -6.30 6.73
N THR A 52 -8.15 -5.00 6.51
CA THR A 52 -7.12 -4.01 6.86
C THR A 52 -6.71 -4.11 8.34
N LYS A 53 -7.69 -4.21 9.24
CA LYS A 53 -7.44 -4.35 10.68
C LYS A 53 -6.66 -5.63 10.99
N VAL A 54 -7.17 -6.78 10.56
CA VAL A 54 -6.58 -8.08 10.92
C VAL A 54 -5.19 -8.27 10.29
N VAL A 55 -4.97 -7.79 9.07
CA VAL A 55 -3.66 -7.84 8.40
C VAL A 55 -2.67 -6.90 9.09
N ALA A 56 -3.07 -5.68 9.47
CA ALA A 56 -2.21 -4.76 10.21
C ALA A 56 -1.80 -5.34 11.58
N GLU A 57 -2.73 -5.93 12.32
CA GLU A 57 -2.45 -6.61 13.59
C GLU A 57 -1.52 -7.81 13.41
N HIS A 58 -1.72 -8.60 12.35
CA HIS A 58 -0.85 -9.72 12.01
C HIS A 58 0.58 -9.23 11.73
N LEU A 59 0.76 -8.22 10.89
CA LEU A 59 2.08 -7.65 10.58
C LEU A 59 2.79 -7.14 11.84
N VAL A 60 2.06 -6.51 12.76
CA VAL A 60 2.65 -6.11 14.06
C VAL A 60 3.09 -7.34 14.86
N LYS A 61 2.24 -8.38 14.94
CA LYS A 61 2.55 -9.64 15.67
C LYS A 61 3.74 -10.39 15.06
N THR A 62 3.95 -10.31 13.75
CA THR A 62 5.05 -10.99 13.05
C THR A 62 6.33 -10.16 12.98
N GLY A 63 6.36 -8.94 13.53
CA GLY A 63 7.58 -8.12 13.64
C GLY A 63 7.70 -6.99 12.62
N ASP A 64 6.69 -6.75 11.79
CA ASP A 64 6.65 -5.75 10.72
C ASP A 64 6.14 -4.37 11.18
N LYS A 65 6.12 -4.10 12.49
CA LYS A 65 5.65 -2.82 13.06
C LYS A 65 6.38 -1.61 12.47
N GLU A 66 7.69 -1.68 12.29
CA GLU A 66 8.48 -0.57 11.75
C GLU A 66 8.23 -0.36 10.26
N TRP A 67 8.08 -1.45 9.50
CA TRP A 67 7.65 -1.36 8.10
C TRP A 67 6.28 -0.67 8.00
N LEU A 68 5.33 -1.06 8.86
CA LEU A 68 3.98 -0.52 8.88
C LEU A 68 3.97 0.99 9.18
N LYS A 69 4.78 1.44 10.14
CA LYS A 69 4.98 2.87 10.46
C LYS A 69 5.48 3.66 9.27
N ASN A 70 6.50 3.13 8.58
CA ASN A 70 7.09 3.80 7.43
C ASN A 70 6.15 3.79 6.21
N ARG A 71 5.32 2.74 6.07
CA ARG A 71 4.38 2.61 4.96
C ARG A 71 3.07 3.37 5.16
N LEU A 72 2.67 3.67 6.39
CA LEU A 72 1.42 4.39 6.70
C LEU A 72 1.27 5.67 5.87
N SER A 73 2.29 6.52 5.86
CA SER A 73 2.24 7.79 5.11
C SER A 73 2.05 7.53 3.62
N VAL A 74 2.75 6.53 3.07
CA VAL A 74 2.62 6.20 1.65
C VAL A 74 1.20 5.81 1.32
N ILE A 75 0.60 4.87 2.06
CA ILE A 75 -0.77 4.41 1.82
C ILE A 75 -1.76 5.58 1.89
N VAL A 76 -1.62 6.44 2.90
CA VAL A 76 -2.53 7.57 3.10
C VAL A 76 -2.39 8.58 1.95
N PHE A 77 -1.16 8.97 1.60
CA PHE A 77 -0.93 9.94 0.52
C PHE A 77 -1.19 9.37 -0.87
N GLU A 78 -1.05 8.07 -1.07
CA GLU A 78 -1.38 7.38 -2.32
C GLU A 78 -2.89 7.25 -2.50
N GLU A 79 -3.64 6.93 -1.43
CA GLU A 79 -5.07 6.58 -1.54
C GLU A 79 -6.02 7.73 -1.19
N CYS A 80 -5.67 8.62 -0.28
CA CYS A 80 -6.52 9.74 0.13
C CYS A 80 -5.69 10.84 0.82
N TRP A 81 -4.95 11.61 0.03
CA TRP A 81 -3.89 12.50 0.52
C TRP A 81 -4.34 13.56 1.54
N VAL A 82 -5.60 14.03 1.47
CA VAL A 82 -6.16 15.00 2.42
C VAL A 82 -6.22 14.45 3.85
N LEU A 83 -6.33 13.12 4.03
CA LEU A 83 -6.28 12.50 5.35
C LEU A 83 -4.91 12.62 6.02
N GLY A 84 -3.85 12.96 5.27
CA GLY A 84 -2.51 13.19 5.78
C GLY A 84 -2.45 14.21 6.92
N GLY A 85 -3.32 15.23 6.91
CA GLY A 85 -3.39 16.22 7.98
C GLY A 85 -3.79 15.66 9.34
N ASN A 86 -4.43 14.48 9.37
CA ASN A 86 -4.84 13.80 10.61
C ASN A 86 -3.77 12.82 11.13
N LEU A 87 -2.65 12.64 10.42
CA LEU A 87 -1.61 11.71 10.82
C LEU A 87 -0.84 12.26 12.02
N LYS A 88 -1.04 11.66 13.19
CA LYS A 88 -0.27 11.93 14.40
C LYS A 88 0.90 10.98 14.46
N PHE A 89 2.11 11.48 14.20
CA PHE A 89 3.33 10.67 14.23
C PHE A 89 3.92 10.46 15.64
N THR A 90 3.08 10.20 16.66
CA THR A 90 3.47 10.03 18.06
C THR A 90 3.77 8.56 18.42
N LYS A 91 4.36 8.28 19.60
CA LYS A 91 4.65 6.90 20.04
C LYS A 91 3.40 6.00 20.13
N ASP A 92 2.24 6.62 20.31
CA ASP A 92 0.90 5.99 20.39
C ASP A 92 0.14 6.04 19.05
N GLU A 93 0.84 6.13 17.91
CA GLU A 93 0.25 6.00 16.58
C GLU A 93 -0.72 4.81 16.53
N ASN A 94 -2.02 5.08 16.45
CA ASN A 94 -3.00 4.06 16.10
C ASN A 94 -2.95 3.86 14.58
N ILE A 95 -1.84 3.29 14.10
CA ILE A 95 -1.57 3.03 12.69
C ILE A 95 -2.76 2.31 12.05
N THR A 96 -3.29 1.33 12.77
CA THR A 96 -4.47 0.56 12.36
C THR A 96 -5.69 1.46 12.17
N GLU A 97 -5.96 2.40 13.08
CA GLU A 97 -7.08 3.35 12.93
C GLU A 97 -6.92 4.27 11.72
N ALA A 98 -5.71 4.79 11.47
CA ALA A 98 -5.44 5.60 10.29
C ALA A 98 -5.64 4.81 8.99
N LEU A 99 -5.19 3.55 8.95
CA LEU A 99 -5.40 2.65 7.82
C LEU A 99 -6.88 2.30 7.63
N ILE A 100 -7.62 2.03 8.72
CA ILE A 100 -9.07 1.78 8.68
C ILE A 100 -9.83 3.01 8.20
N LYS A 101 -9.47 4.20 8.67
CA LYS A 101 -10.07 5.47 8.21
C LYS A 101 -9.83 5.66 6.72
N THR A 102 -8.61 5.40 6.26
CA THR A 102 -8.24 5.46 4.84
C THR A 102 -9.02 4.42 4.03
N ALA A 103 -9.16 3.20 4.55
CA ALA A 103 -9.93 2.14 3.92
C ALA A 103 -11.40 2.56 3.72
N ARG A 104 -12.02 3.11 4.77
CA ARG A 104 -13.41 3.57 4.77
C ARG A 104 -13.67 4.82 3.94
N SER A 105 -12.64 5.50 3.44
CA SER A 105 -12.81 6.75 2.70
C SER A 105 -12.93 6.48 1.19
N VAL A 106 -13.65 7.36 0.50
CA VAL A 106 -13.56 7.51 -0.96
C VAL A 106 -12.14 7.98 -1.30
N LYS A 107 -11.54 7.39 -2.32
CA LYS A 107 -10.15 7.66 -2.68
C LYS A 107 -10.00 9.00 -3.40
N ILE A 108 -8.87 9.65 -3.16
CA ILE A 108 -8.50 10.93 -3.77
C ILE A 108 -7.08 10.75 -4.30
N LYS A 109 -6.98 10.44 -5.59
CA LYS A 109 -5.76 9.91 -6.23
C LYS A 109 -4.86 10.96 -6.86
N ASP A 110 -5.20 12.25 -6.76
CA ASP A 110 -4.48 13.33 -7.44
C ASP A 110 -3.00 13.39 -7.08
N ALA A 111 -2.67 13.27 -5.80
CA ALA A 111 -1.28 13.23 -5.35
C ALA A 111 -0.49 12.04 -5.92
N ALA A 112 -1.13 10.86 -6.03
CA ALA A 112 -0.51 9.68 -6.62
C ALA A 112 -0.26 9.85 -8.12
N GLY A 113 -1.24 10.38 -8.85
CA GLY A 113 -1.13 10.65 -10.28
C GLY A 113 -0.07 11.70 -10.60
N LEU A 114 -0.17 12.87 -9.96
CA LEU A 114 0.75 13.99 -10.18
C LEU A 114 2.17 13.64 -9.73
N GLY A 115 2.31 13.00 -8.58
CA GLY A 115 3.61 12.54 -8.07
C GLY A 115 4.27 11.52 -9.00
N SER A 116 3.51 10.58 -9.56
CA SER A 116 4.03 9.60 -10.53
C SER A 116 4.52 10.25 -11.83
N LEU A 117 3.76 11.22 -12.36
CA LEU A 117 4.12 11.96 -13.56
C LEU A 117 5.35 12.85 -13.34
N GLY A 118 5.38 13.59 -12.22
CA GLY A 118 6.52 14.43 -11.84
C GLY A 118 7.79 13.60 -11.61
N TYR A 119 7.66 12.44 -10.97
CA TYR A 119 8.76 11.50 -10.81
C TYR A 119 9.29 11.03 -12.17
N ALA A 120 8.43 10.59 -13.08
CA ALA A 120 8.85 10.16 -14.41
C ALA A 120 9.59 11.27 -15.19
N LEU A 121 9.10 12.51 -15.14
CA LEU A 121 9.81 13.65 -15.72
C LEU A 121 11.18 13.87 -15.07
N SER A 122 11.28 13.75 -13.74
CA SER A 122 12.56 13.87 -13.02
C SER A 122 13.59 12.82 -13.46
N GLN A 123 13.13 11.67 -13.95
CA GLN A 123 13.95 10.60 -14.50
C GLN A 123 14.26 10.78 -15.99
N GLY A 124 13.84 11.90 -16.60
CA GLY A 124 14.08 12.23 -17.99
C GLY A 124 13.03 11.70 -18.97
N ASP A 125 11.89 11.17 -18.49
CA ASP A 125 10.82 10.76 -19.39
C ASP A 125 9.90 11.95 -19.72
N PHE A 126 10.27 12.71 -20.75
CA PHE A 126 9.51 13.87 -21.23
C PHE A 126 8.15 13.52 -21.86
N SER A 127 7.88 12.23 -22.14
CA SER A 127 6.60 11.82 -22.73
C SER A 127 5.39 11.98 -21.81
N VAL A 128 5.61 12.30 -20.53
CA VAL A 128 4.53 12.70 -19.61
C VAL A 128 3.93 14.06 -19.95
N LEU A 129 4.64 14.89 -20.72
CA LEU A 129 4.21 16.23 -21.10
C LEU A 129 3.36 16.15 -22.38
N CYS A 130 2.25 16.88 -22.38
CA CYS A 130 1.28 16.90 -23.48
C CYS A 130 1.14 18.29 -24.10
N ASN A 131 2.05 19.23 -23.76
CA ASN A 131 2.01 20.64 -24.13
C ASN A 131 0.72 21.35 -23.67
N LEU A 132 0.19 20.93 -22.53
CA LEU A 132 -0.97 21.56 -21.89
C LEU A 132 -0.50 22.58 -20.83
N PRO A 133 -1.29 23.62 -20.51
CA PRO A 133 -0.95 24.55 -19.42
C PRO A 133 -0.70 23.83 -18.08
N SER A 134 -1.46 22.78 -17.79
CA SER A 134 -1.30 21.93 -16.59
C SER A 134 0.06 21.23 -16.51
N ASP A 135 0.82 21.13 -17.60
CA ASP A 135 2.17 20.54 -17.58
C ASP A 135 3.14 21.27 -16.66
N ARG A 136 2.82 22.53 -16.34
CA ARG A 136 3.52 23.31 -15.31
C ARG A 136 3.58 22.55 -13.98
N ASP A 137 2.51 21.88 -13.58
CA ASP A 137 2.41 21.28 -12.25
C ASP A 137 3.29 20.02 -12.17
N ILE A 138 3.33 19.23 -13.26
CA ILE A 138 4.26 18.11 -13.42
C ILE A 138 5.72 18.60 -13.34
N LYS A 139 6.03 19.72 -14.00
CA LYS A 139 7.37 20.35 -13.95
C LYS A 139 7.72 20.81 -12.54
N ILE A 140 6.78 21.41 -11.81
CA ILE A 140 6.99 21.82 -10.41
C ILE A 140 7.33 20.61 -9.55
N ILE A 141 6.58 19.50 -9.66
CA ILE A 141 6.89 18.28 -8.88
C ILE A 141 8.22 17.66 -9.30
N SER A 142 8.54 17.63 -10.60
CA SER A 142 9.85 17.18 -11.08
C SER A 142 11.00 18.00 -10.47
N GLU A 143 10.87 19.33 -10.42
CA GLU A 143 11.87 20.19 -9.79
C GLU A 143 11.89 20.06 -8.27
N ALA A 144 10.74 19.82 -7.63
CA ALA A 144 10.65 19.53 -6.21
C ALA A 144 11.46 18.28 -5.83
N ILE A 145 11.47 17.25 -6.68
CA ILE A 145 12.27 16.04 -6.46
C ILE A 145 13.78 16.36 -6.51
N LYS A 146 14.19 17.25 -7.42
CA LYS A 146 15.60 17.65 -7.58
C LYS A 146 16.07 18.62 -6.49
N ARG A 147 15.18 19.49 -6.01
CA ARG A 147 15.44 20.56 -5.03
C ARG A 147 14.46 20.48 -3.86
N PRO A 148 14.48 19.38 -3.07
CA PRO A 148 13.47 19.14 -2.05
C PRO A 148 13.49 20.19 -0.94
N HIS A 149 14.65 20.73 -0.57
CA HIS A 149 14.76 21.76 0.48
C HIS A 149 13.97 23.01 0.11
N ASP A 150 14.29 23.62 -1.04
CA ASP A 150 13.65 24.85 -1.53
C ASP A 150 12.14 24.65 -1.74
N PHE A 151 11.75 23.45 -2.20
CA PHE A 151 10.34 23.09 -2.32
C PHE A 151 9.63 23.11 -0.97
N TRP A 152 10.19 22.47 0.06
CA TRP A 152 9.56 22.41 1.38
C TRP A 152 9.46 23.79 2.04
N GLU A 153 10.49 24.63 1.90
CA GLU A 153 10.43 26.03 2.36
C GLU A 153 9.32 26.82 1.65
N TRP A 154 9.21 26.66 0.33
CA TRP A 154 8.17 27.31 -0.46
C TRP A 154 6.75 26.85 -0.04
N VAL A 155 6.45 25.55 -0.02
CA VAL A 155 5.08 25.09 0.34
C VAL A 155 4.69 25.44 1.78
N ILE A 156 5.64 25.49 2.71
CA ILE A 156 5.36 25.89 4.10
C ILE A 156 5.00 27.37 4.16
N ARG A 157 5.72 28.22 3.42
CA ARG A 157 5.47 29.67 3.39
C ARG A 157 4.14 30.03 2.71
N GLU A 158 3.81 29.34 1.61
CA GLU A 158 2.59 29.64 0.84
C GLU A 158 1.33 28.95 1.38
N CYS A 159 1.44 28.14 2.46
CA CYS A 159 0.27 27.51 3.07
C CYS A 159 -0.69 28.57 3.66
N PRO A 160 -1.95 28.62 3.22
CA PRO A 160 -2.85 29.71 3.60
C PRO A 160 -3.55 29.50 4.95
N ASP A 161 -3.61 28.27 5.46
CA ASP A 161 -4.31 27.93 6.69
C ASP A 161 -3.68 26.76 7.46
N GLU A 162 -4.05 26.61 8.73
CA GLU A 162 -3.54 25.57 9.62
C GLU A 162 -3.89 24.14 9.15
N LYS A 163 -5.04 23.96 8.50
CA LYS A 163 -5.49 22.64 8.01
C LYS A 163 -4.59 22.14 6.88
N ARG A 164 -4.25 23.00 5.93
CA ARG A 164 -3.30 22.72 4.85
C ARG A 164 -1.88 22.55 5.38
N LEU A 165 -1.47 23.41 6.32
CA LEU A 165 -0.16 23.31 6.96
C LEU A 165 0.01 21.96 7.69
N ALA A 166 -1.06 21.42 8.30
CA ALA A 166 -1.03 20.10 8.90
C ALA A 166 -0.78 18.99 7.87
N ILE A 167 -1.41 19.06 6.68
CA ILE A 167 -1.17 18.13 5.58
C ILE A 167 0.28 18.24 5.10
N VAL A 168 0.78 19.46 4.84
CA VAL A 168 2.17 19.71 4.41
C VAL A 168 3.18 19.20 5.44
N SER A 169 2.94 19.46 6.72
CA SER A 169 3.81 18.99 7.81
C SER A 169 3.86 17.46 7.86
N SER A 170 2.72 16.80 7.70
CA SER A 170 2.64 15.34 7.65
C SER A 170 3.29 14.76 6.40
N ALA A 171 3.11 15.40 5.26
CA ALA A 171 3.75 15.03 4.00
C ALA A 171 5.27 15.13 4.12
N HIS A 172 5.80 16.21 4.71
CA HIS A 172 7.24 16.38 4.92
C HIS A 172 7.82 15.32 5.88
N LYS A 173 7.10 14.97 6.96
CA LYS A 173 7.49 13.86 7.84
C LYS A 173 7.47 12.52 7.11
N GLY A 174 6.42 12.26 6.33
CA GLY A 174 6.28 11.06 5.50
C GLY A 174 7.37 10.94 4.43
N PHE A 175 7.73 12.05 3.79
CA PHE A 175 8.81 12.14 2.80
C PHE A 175 10.16 11.66 3.36
N LYS A 176 10.49 12.04 4.60
CA LYS A 176 11.72 11.59 5.29
C LYS A 176 11.72 10.10 5.61
N ARG A 177 10.55 9.49 5.80
CA ARG A 177 10.36 8.05 6.10
C ARG A 177 10.15 7.19 4.84
N GLY A 178 9.74 7.80 3.73
CA GLY A 178 9.38 7.11 2.50
C GLY A 178 10.55 6.32 1.91
N GLY A 179 10.31 5.05 1.59
CA GLY A 179 11.33 4.14 1.07
C GLY A 179 11.71 4.46 -0.38
N TRP A 180 10.74 4.49 -1.29
CA TRP A 180 11.01 4.63 -2.72
C TRP A 180 10.89 6.09 -3.18
N PRO A 181 11.75 6.56 -4.12
CA PRO A 181 11.67 7.91 -4.68
C PRO A 181 10.29 8.29 -5.21
N TRP A 182 9.57 7.34 -5.83
CA TRP A 182 8.21 7.57 -6.32
C TRP A 182 7.17 7.80 -5.20
N ASP A 183 7.36 7.24 -4.01
CA ASP A 183 6.43 7.31 -2.89
C ASP A 183 6.56 8.71 -2.31
N ARG A 184 7.82 9.18 -2.19
CA ARG A 184 8.17 10.54 -1.77
C ARG A 184 7.58 11.59 -2.68
N ALA A 185 7.51 11.32 -3.99
CA ALA A 185 6.88 12.22 -4.95
C ALA A 185 5.38 12.39 -4.67
N PHE A 186 4.69 11.40 -4.12
CA PHE A 186 3.27 11.54 -3.71
C PHE A 186 3.13 12.53 -2.55
N MET A 187 4.05 12.51 -1.57
CA MET A 187 4.04 13.50 -0.50
C MET A 187 4.32 14.92 -1.01
N GLN A 188 5.25 15.07 -1.96
CA GLN A 188 5.53 16.38 -2.56
C GLN A 188 4.31 16.86 -3.37
N ALA A 189 3.70 16.00 -4.17
CA ALA A 189 2.47 16.32 -4.89
C ALA A 189 1.33 16.70 -3.94
N ALA A 190 1.11 15.95 -2.85
CA ALA A 190 0.10 16.29 -1.85
C ALA A 190 0.36 17.65 -1.18
N ALA A 191 1.63 17.96 -0.87
CA ALA A 191 1.99 19.25 -0.28
C ALA A 191 1.78 20.41 -1.26
N TYR A 192 2.12 20.21 -2.53
CA TYR A 192 1.87 21.17 -3.60
C TYR A 192 0.36 21.42 -3.80
N LEU A 193 -0.44 20.37 -3.94
CA LEU A 193 -1.90 20.46 -4.09
C LEU A 193 -2.55 21.15 -2.89
N SER A 194 -1.99 20.96 -1.68
CA SER A 194 -2.41 21.67 -0.47
C SER A 194 -2.20 23.18 -0.53
N VAL A 195 -1.37 23.69 -1.44
CA VAL A 195 -1.15 25.13 -1.63
C VAL A 195 -1.99 25.67 -2.79
N VAL A 196 -2.04 24.95 -3.91
CA VAL A 196 -2.57 25.50 -5.17
C VAL A 196 -4.04 25.20 -5.46
N GLU A 197 -4.61 24.17 -4.83
CA GLU A 197 -6.01 23.75 -5.10
C GLU A 197 -6.90 23.96 -3.88
N ASN A 198 -8.22 23.88 -4.06
CA ASN A 198 -9.13 23.73 -2.93
C ASN A 198 -9.03 22.32 -2.36
N LEU A 199 -8.98 22.19 -1.04
CA LEU A 199 -8.97 20.86 -0.42
C LEU A 199 -10.28 20.13 -0.74
N PRO A 200 -10.24 18.96 -1.40
CA PRO A 200 -11.45 18.20 -1.64
C PRO A 200 -12.01 17.68 -0.31
N GLU A 201 -13.33 17.56 -0.25
CA GLU A 201 -14.01 16.99 0.90
C GLU A 201 -13.76 15.48 0.96
N VAL A 202 -13.59 14.96 2.18
CA VAL A 202 -13.36 13.53 2.40
C VAL A 202 -14.67 12.85 2.76
N TYR A 203 -15.16 12.03 1.84
CA TYR A 203 -16.37 11.22 2.05
C TYR A 203 -16.04 9.83 2.56
N ARG A 204 -16.98 9.28 3.33
CA ARG A 204 -16.97 7.86 3.67
C ARG A 204 -17.55 7.07 2.49
N SER A 205 -16.89 5.99 2.12
CA SER A 205 -17.37 5.04 1.11
C SER A 205 -18.58 4.28 1.61
N GLU A 206 -19.58 4.14 0.74
CA GLU A 206 -20.76 3.30 0.97
C GLU A 206 -20.45 1.82 0.74
N SER A 207 -19.47 1.51 -0.12
CA SER A 207 -19.04 0.15 -0.40
C SER A 207 -18.24 -0.42 0.77
N THR A 208 -18.76 -1.47 1.40
CA THR A 208 -18.05 -2.33 2.36
C THR A 208 -17.88 -3.72 1.78
N SER A 209 -16.71 -3.98 1.19
CA SER A 209 -16.32 -5.33 0.78
C SER A 209 -16.20 -6.21 2.02
N GLN A 210 -16.90 -7.33 2.06
CA GLN A 210 -16.81 -8.28 3.17
C GLN A 210 -15.44 -8.97 3.16
N LEU A 211 -15.00 -9.43 4.33
CA LEU A 211 -13.71 -10.09 4.48
C LEU A 211 -13.63 -11.38 3.65
N GLU A 212 -14.71 -12.17 3.60
CA GLU A 212 -14.76 -13.43 2.84
C GLU A 212 -14.77 -13.25 1.32
N GLU A 213 -15.25 -12.10 0.83
CA GLU A 213 -15.36 -11.81 -0.61
C GLU A 213 -14.06 -11.26 -1.20
N PHE A 214 -13.03 -11.02 -0.37
CA PHE A 214 -11.79 -10.42 -0.84
C PHE A 214 -10.96 -11.43 -1.64
N PRO A 215 -10.60 -11.15 -2.91
CA PRO A 215 -9.85 -12.10 -3.73
C PRO A 215 -8.37 -12.10 -3.33
N PHE A 216 -7.96 -12.95 -2.39
CA PHE A 216 -6.59 -12.97 -1.83
C PHE A 216 -5.47 -13.12 -2.88
N TRP A 217 -5.75 -13.75 -4.04
CA TRP A 217 -4.78 -13.92 -5.12
C TRP A 217 -4.23 -12.59 -5.64
N ILE A 218 -4.99 -11.49 -5.55
CA ILE A 218 -4.53 -10.16 -5.99
C ILE A 218 -3.36 -9.62 -5.17
N ALA A 219 -3.15 -10.13 -3.95
CA ALA A 219 -1.99 -9.77 -3.13
C ALA A 219 -0.70 -10.40 -3.65
N ILE A 220 -0.81 -11.48 -4.42
CA ILE A 220 0.31 -12.24 -5.01
C ILE A 220 0.57 -11.70 -6.41
N ASP A 221 1.11 -10.48 -6.46
CA ASP A 221 1.25 -9.70 -7.68
C ASP A 221 2.73 -9.56 -8.11
N LYS A 222 3.00 -8.58 -8.99
CA LYS A 222 4.34 -8.21 -9.46
C LYS A 222 5.35 -7.89 -8.36
N HIS A 223 4.93 -7.70 -7.11
CA HIS A 223 5.82 -7.47 -5.97
C HIS A 223 6.20 -8.75 -5.23
N THR A 224 5.59 -9.89 -5.58
CA THR A 224 5.90 -11.23 -5.04
C THR A 224 6.62 -12.07 -6.08
N SER A 225 7.43 -13.05 -5.66
CA SER A 225 8.11 -13.97 -6.59
C SER A 225 7.09 -14.78 -7.40
N LYS A 226 6.06 -15.32 -6.72
CA LYS A 226 5.00 -16.12 -7.33
C LYS A 226 4.12 -15.34 -8.31
N GLY A 227 3.75 -14.11 -7.96
CA GLY A 227 3.00 -13.26 -8.90
C GLY A 227 3.83 -12.88 -10.13
N LYS A 228 5.14 -12.63 -10.00
CA LYS A 228 6.03 -12.44 -11.16
C LYS A 228 6.13 -13.70 -12.02
N GLU A 229 6.21 -14.88 -11.42
CA GLU A 229 6.21 -16.16 -12.15
C GLU A 229 4.91 -16.34 -12.93
N ALA A 230 3.75 -16.17 -12.29
CA ALA A 230 2.43 -16.28 -12.95
C ALA A 230 2.27 -15.28 -14.10
N LEU A 231 2.68 -14.02 -13.93
CA LEU A 231 2.64 -13.00 -14.99
C LEU A 231 3.56 -13.35 -16.18
N ARG A 232 4.73 -13.94 -15.93
CA ARG A 232 5.64 -14.40 -16.99
C ARG A 232 5.09 -15.62 -17.71
N GLU A 233 4.44 -16.53 -17.00
CA GLU A 233 3.88 -17.72 -17.61
C GLU A 233 2.65 -17.38 -18.47
N ALA A 234 1.77 -16.52 -17.96
CA ALA A 234 0.69 -15.94 -18.75
C ALA A 234 1.20 -15.23 -20.01
N SER A 235 2.32 -14.51 -19.94
CA SER A 235 2.95 -13.89 -21.11
C SER A 235 3.32 -14.89 -22.21
N LYS A 236 3.76 -16.10 -21.85
CA LYS A 236 4.06 -17.15 -22.82
C LYS A 236 2.79 -17.79 -23.37
N ILE A 237 1.85 -18.16 -22.50
CA ILE A 237 0.61 -18.86 -22.87
C ILE A 237 -0.23 -18.04 -23.85
N PHE A 238 -0.37 -16.74 -23.58
CA PHE A 238 -1.20 -15.86 -24.40
C PHE A 238 -0.40 -15.15 -25.50
N GLU A 239 0.90 -15.38 -25.59
CA GLU A 239 1.82 -14.72 -26.54
C GLU A 239 1.75 -13.18 -26.49
N ILE A 240 1.44 -12.62 -25.31
CA ILE A 240 1.33 -11.18 -25.07
C ILE A 240 2.61 -10.69 -24.38
N PRO A 241 3.18 -9.54 -24.79
CA PRO A 241 4.37 -8.98 -24.14
C PRO A 241 4.19 -8.80 -22.63
N TYR A 242 5.14 -9.32 -21.84
CA TYR A 242 5.10 -9.24 -20.37
C TYR A 242 4.83 -7.83 -19.83
N ARG A 243 5.37 -6.79 -20.48
CA ARG A 243 5.14 -5.39 -20.08
C ARG A 243 3.67 -4.98 -20.18
N GLN A 244 2.94 -5.45 -21.19
CA GLN A 244 1.50 -5.17 -21.34
C GLN A 244 0.71 -5.86 -20.22
N ILE A 245 0.95 -7.14 -19.97
CA ILE A 245 0.29 -7.89 -18.88
C ILE A 245 0.58 -7.25 -17.53
N ASN A 246 1.83 -6.86 -17.26
CA ASN A 246 2.22 -6.27 -15.99
C ASN A 246 1.50 -4.94 -15.69
N TRP A 247 1.32 -4.07 -16.70
CA TRP A 247 0.59 -2.81 -16.52
C TRP A 247 -0.92 -3.01 -16.52
N ALA A 248 -1.46 -3.90 -17.35
CA ALA A 248 -2.87 -4.26 -17.31
C ALA A 248 -3.23 -4.86 -15.94
N SER A 249 -2.43 -5.79 -15.41
CA SER A 249 -2.59 -6.33 -14.05
C SER A 249 -2.57 -5.25 -12.98
N PHE A 250 -1.70 -4.25 -13.12
CA PHE A 250 -1.65 -3.17 -12.15
C PHE A 250 -2.93 -2.32 -12.18
N TYR A 251 -3.31 -1.76 -13.33
CA TYR A 251 -4.45 -0.82 -13.40
C TYR A 251 -5.81 -1.50 -13.34
N CYS A 252 -5.95 -2.70 -13.90
CA CYS A 252 -7.21 -3.42 -14.00
C CYS A 252 -7.43 -4.40 -12.85
N GLU A 253 -6.48 -4.55 -11.92
CA GLU A 253 -6.66 -5.35 -10.70
C GLU A 253 -6.08 -4.65 -9.47
N SER A 254 -4.77 -4.41 -9.46
CA SER A 254 -4.08 -3.97 -8.25
C SER A 254 -4.50 -2.58 -7.80
N ALA A 255 -4.81 -1.69 -8.74
CA ALA A 255 -5.18 -0.30 -8.50
C ALA A 255 -6.69 -0.08 -8.34
N ILE A 256 -7.52 -1.12 -8.44
CA ILE A 256 -8.96 -1.02 -8.19
C ILE A 256 -9.20 -0.48 -6.77
N THR A 257 -10.03 0.55 -6.68
CA THR A 257 -10.44 1.20 -5.43
C THR A 257 -11.86 0.79 -5.06
N ASN A 258 -12.28 1.05 -3.82
CA ASN A 258 -13.69 0.95 -3.43
C ASN A 258 -14.56 1.95 -4.22
N GLN A 259 -14.19 3.22 -4.11
CA GLN A 259 -14.78 4.37 -4.79
C GLN A 259 -13.66 5.42 -4.88
N SER A 260 -13.67 6.24 -5.93
CA SER A 260 -12.72 7.34 -6.06
C SER A 260 -13.45 8.59 -6.54
N LEU A 261 -13.05 9.75 -6.03
CA LEU A 261 -13.36 11.01 -6.70
C LEU A 261 -12.70 11.01 -8.08
N THR A 262 -13.31 11.73 -9.02
CA THR A 262 -12.69 12.00 -10.31
C THR A 262 -11.36 12.71 -10.07
N SER A 263 -10.29 12.15 -10.62
CA SER A 263 -8.94 12.68 -10.49
C SER A 263 -8.35 12.90 -11.88
N TYR A 264 -8.10 14.16 -12.22
CA TYR A 264 -7.47 14.55 -13.47
C TYR A 264 -6.07 13.92 -13.56
N TRP A 265 -5.28 14.04 -12.50
CA TRP A 265 -3.91 13.57 -12.49
C TRP A 265 -3.78 12.05 -12.52
N TRP A 266 -4.67 11.32 -11.83
CA TRP A 266 -4.68 9.87 -11.88
C TRP A 266 -5.07 9.35 -13.27
N THR A 267 -6.10 9.94 -13.88
CA THR A 267 -6.52 9.58 -15.25
C THR A 267 -5.37 9.79 -16.24
N ARG A 268 -4.70 10.95 -16.17
CA ARG A 268 -3.55 11.25 -17.01
C ARG A 268 -2.38 10.28 -16.79
N GLU A 269 -2.12 9.86 -15.55
CA GLU A 269 -1.09 8.87 -15.23
C GLU A 269 -1.40 7.51 -15.85
N VAL A 270 -2.64 7.04 -15.72
CA VAL A 270 -3.13 5.78 -16.28
C VAL A 270 -2.98 5.78 -17.80
N ASP A 271 -3.47 6.84 -18.46
CA ASP A 271 -3.42 6.97 -19.92
C ASP A 271 -1.99 7.01 -20.43
N TRP A 272 -1.13 7.81 -19.80
CA TRP A 272 0.28 7.87 -20.17
C TRP A 272 0.95 6.50 -19.98
N ARG A 273 0.76 5.85 -18.83
CA ARG A 273 1.46 4.59 -18.52
C ARG A 273 1.05 3.45 -19.44
N LEU A 274 -0.25 3.30 -19.68
CA LEU A 274 -0.77 2.30 -20.61
C LEU A 274 -0.36 2.63 -22.05
N GLY A 275 -0.38 3.90 -22.43
CA GLY A 275 0.08 4.36 -23.75
C GLY A 275 1.53 3.98 -24.04
N LYS A 276 2.42 4.01 -23.03
CA LYS A 276 3.83 3.57 -23.17
C LYS A 276 3.99 2.10 -23.56
N VAL A 277 2.96 1.28 -23.37
CA VAL A 277 2.96 -0.13 -23.76
C VAL A 277 1.94 -0.44 -24.86
N GLY A 278 1.43 0.59 -25.53
CA GLY A 278 0.49 0.46 -26.65
C GLY A 278 -0.91 0.05 -26.20
N LEU A 279 -1.31 0.40 -24.98
CA LEU A 279 -2.65 0.11 -24.43
C LEU A 279 -3.40 1.40 -24.10
N THR A 280 -4.71 1.35 -24.26
CA THR A 280 -5.69 2.21 -23.56
C THR A 280 -6.26 1.45 -22.36
N LEU A 281 -6.94 2.15 -21.44
CA LEU A 281 -7.62 1.49 -20.30
C LEU A 281 -8.66 0.45 -20.74
N ASP A 282 -9.41 0.72 -21.81
CA ASP A 282 -10.38 -0.23 -22.38
C ASP A 282 -9.68 -1.49 -22.90
N THR A 283 -8.65 -1.33 -23.73
CA THR A 283 -7.90 -2.48 -24.26
C THR A 283 -7.15 -3.25 -23.17
N ALA A 284 -6.62 -2.56 -22.14
CA ALA A 284 -5.99 -3.18 -20.99
C ALA A 284 -7.01 -4.00 -20.17
N SER A 285 -8.23 -3.49 -20.03
CA SER A 285 -9.31 -4.16 -19.30
C SER A 285 -9.81 -5.41 -20.04
N LYS A 286 -9.94 -5.34 -21.38
CA LYS A 286 -10.26 -6.50 -22.22
C LYS A 286 -9.17 -7.57 -22.14
N LEU A 287 -7.91 -7.14 -22.23
CA LEU A 287 -6.75 -8.01 -22.09
C LEU A 287 -6.70 -8.65 -20.70
N TRP A 288 -6.93 -7.88 -19.65
CA TRP A 288 -6.88 -8.39 -18.28
C TRP A 288 -8.01 -9.39 -18.02
N ARG A 289 -9.24 -9.13 -18.50
CA ARG A 289 -10.37 -10.06 -18.38
C ARG A 289 -10.09 -11.41 -19.04
N LEU A 290 -9.33 -11.43 -20.13
CA LEU A 290 -8.91 -12.66 -20.80
C LEU A 290 -7.90 -13.47 -19.96
N ILE A 291 -6.95 -12.78 -19.32
CA ILE A 291 -5.77 -13.42 -18.70
C ILE A 291 -5.95 -13.71 -17.21
N SER A 292 -6.74 -12.88 -16.50
CA SER A 292 -6.87 -12.95 -15.04
C SER A 292 -7.40 -14.29 -14.52
N PRO A 293 -8.31 -15.03 -15.19
CA PRO A 293 -8.75 -16.34 -14.71
C PRO A 293 -7.59 -17.34 -14.63
N THR A 294 -6.77 -17.42 -15.68
CA THR A 294 -5.59 -18.29 -15.73
C THR A 294 -4.56 -17.92 -14.67
N ILE A 295 -4.32 -16.63 -14.45
CA ILE A 295 -3.41 -16.18 -13.37
C ILE A 295 -3.98 -16.54 -11.99
N SER A 296 -5.29 -16.34 -11.78
CA SER A 296 -5.95 -16.67 -10.52
C SER A 296 -5.83 -18.17 -10.21
N GLU A 297 -6.02 -19.02 -11.23
CA GLU A 297 -5.84 -20.47 -11.13
C GLU A 297 -4.39 -20.85 -10.78
N MET A 298 -3.41 -20.28 -11.48
CA MET A 298 -1.98 -20.50 -11.17
C MET A 298 -1.61 -20.13 -9.73
N LEU A 299 -2.31 -19.16 -9.15
CA LEU A 299 -2.05 -18.63 -7.81
C LEU A 299 -2.99 -19.22 -6.74
N GLN A 300 -3.83 -20.19 -7.09
CA GLN A 300 -4.88 -20.70 -6.21
C GLN A 300 -4.31 -21.26 -4.89
N ALA A 301 -3.23 -22.05 -4.96
CA ALA A 301 -2.62 -22.67 -3.79
C ALA A 301 -2.00 -21.62 -2.84
N GLU A 302 -1.24 -20.68 -3.37
CA GLU A 302 -0.67 -19.56 -2.60
C GLU A 302 -1.75 -18.63 -2.04
N SER A 303 -2.82 -18.39 -2.80
CA SER A 303 -3.97 -17.60 -2.39
C SER A 303 -4.68 -18.25 -1.20
N ALA A 304 -4.98 -19.55 -1.28
CA ALA A 304 -5.60 -20.31 -0.19
C ALA A 304 -4.73 -20.31 1.08
N LYS A 305 -3.41 -20.46 0.91
CA LYS A 305 -2.45 -20.37 2.02
C LYS A 305 -2.46 -18.99 2.67
N LEU A 306 -2.49 -17.91 1.88
CA LEU A 306 -2.57 -16.55 2.40
C LEU A 306 -3.91 -16.32 3.13
N ALA A 307 -5.02 -16.74 2.54
CA ALA A 307 -6.36 -16.61 3.10
C ALA A 307 -6.48 -17.34 4.46
N SER A 308 -5.89 -18.52 4.60
CA SER A 308 -5.90 -19.29 5.85
C SER A 308 -5.26 -18.58 7.05
N CYS A 309 -4.46 -17.53 6.82
CA CYS A 309 -3.88 -16.72 7.89
C CYS A 309 -4.87 -15.69 8.48
N PHE A 310 -5.98 -15.42 7.78
CA PHE A 310 -6.90 -14.33 8.10
C PHE A 310 -8.37 -14.75 8.17
N LEU A 311 -8.75 -15.84 7.48
CA LEU A 311 -10.08 -16.43 7.57
C LEU A 311 -10.18 -17.37 8.78
N PRO A 312 -11.29 -17.35 9.54
CA PRO A 312 -11.50 -18.26 10.67
C PRO A 312 -11.61 -19.73 10.22
N GLU A 313 -11.09 -20.66 11.05
CA GLU A 313 -11.01 -22.11 10.75
C GLU A 313 -12.37 -22.81 10.57
N SER A 314 -13.48 -22.21 11.04
CA SER A 314 -14.83 -22.81 10.96
C SER A 314 -15.42 -22.91 9.55
N ARG A 315 -14.67 -22.50 8.50
CA ARG A 315 -15.09 -22.62 7.10
C ARG A 315 -13.93 -23.00 6.16
N ASN A 316 -13.01 -23.84 6.63
CA ASN A 316 -11.88 -24.27 5.82
C ASN A 316 -12.27 -25.41 4.85
N ILE A 317 -12.07 -25.13 3.55
CA ILE A 317 -11.67 -26.04 2.46
C ILE A 317 -12.73 -26.51 1.44
N GLN A 318 -14.05 -26.37 1.64
CA GLN A 318 -15.02 -26.79 0.60
C GLN A 318 -15.76 -25.67 -0.16
N ASP A 319 -15.99 -24.49 0.45
CA ASP A 319 -16.86 -23.47 -0.19
C ASP A 319 -16.11 -22.44 -1.06
N VAL A 320 -14.81 -22.24 -0.88
CA VAL A 320 -14.06 -21.24 -1.68
C VAL A 320 -13.89 -21.66 -3.15
N ALA A 321 -14.00 -22.96 -3.44
CA ALA A 321 -13.96 -23.48 -4.80
C ALA A 321 -15.26 -23.19 -5.60
N GLN A 322 -16.37 -22.85 -4.95
CA GLN A 322 -17.64 -22.56 -5.63
C GLN A 322 -17.89 -21.06 -5.90
N LEU A 323 -17.13 -20.16 -5.28
CA LEU A 323 -17.31 -18.71 -5.45
C LEU A 323 -16.57 -18.11 -6.67
N VAL A 324 -15.93 -18.93 -7.50
CA VAL A 324 -15.14 -18.48 -8.68
C VAL A 324 -15.85 -18.81 -10.02
N LEU A 325 -17.12 -19.24 -9.99
CA LEU A 325 -17.87 -19.63 -11.19
C LEU A 325 -19.06 -18.71 -11.57
N PHE A 326 -19.04 -17.43 -11.19
CA PHE A 326 -19.97 -16.44 -11.75
C PHE A 326 -19.30 -15.12 -12.13
#